data_AF-A0A5J4PKF4-F1
#
_entry.id   AF-A0A5J4PKF4-F1
#
_cell.length_a   1.000
_cell.length_b   1.000
_cell.length_c   1.000
_cell.angle_alpha   90.00
_cell.angle_beta   90.00
_cell.angle_gamma   90.00
#
_symmetry.space_group_name_H-M   'P 1'
#
loop_
_entity.id
_entity.type
_entity.pdbx_description
1 polymer ?
#
loop_
_entity_poly.entity_id
_entity_poly.type
_entity_poly.pdbx_seq_one_letter_code
_entity_poly.pdbx_strand_id
1 'polypeptide(L)'
;MILFKDLTLYDKDLITSYTLHCKYRNCDLSFSNLCSWRFLYNTKYAVIDGFLVFKFWLSNNRMSYMQPIGSGNLKELLDILIADASMEGKHFRMLGVCPDMKNQLENTLPDKLTFTYKRDYSDYIYLREDLATLKGKKYQPKRNHINRFKKEYAYKYMPITPDTIQDCLLLEAEWQKANEQRQGEDASDENQAVVFALSHFEELGLTGGILYANDKVAAFTYGMPINQDTYGI
;
A
#
# COMPACT_ATOMS: atom_id res chain seq x y z
N MET A 1 -16.30 -15.74 18.39
CA MET A 1 -14.89 -15.31 18.49
C MET A 1 -14.29 -15.43 17.11
N ILE A 2 -13.72 -14.35 16.58
CA ILE A 2 -13.14 -14.34 15.23
C ILE A 2 -11.71 -14.90 15.32
N LEU A 3 -11.35 -15.83 14.44
CA LEU A 3 -9.99 -16.33 14.35
C LEU A 3 -9.19 -15.50 13.34
N PHE A 4 -8.57 -14.42 13.82
CA PHE A 4 -7.63 -13.62 13.02
C PHE A 4 -6.28 -14.33 12.90
N LYS A 5 -5.77 -14.45 11.67
CA LYS A 5 -4.45 -14.99 11.35
C LYS A 5 -3.46 -13.86 11.10
N ASP A 6 -2.21 -14.06 11.48
CA ASP A 6 -1.14 -13.16 11.07
C ASP A 6 -0.99 -13.22 9.54
N LEU A 7 -0.90 -12.05 8.90
CA LEU A 7 -0.71 -11.98 7.46
C LEU A 7 0.70 -12.43 7.10
N THR A 8 0.87 -13.29 6.10
CA THR A 8 2.17 -13.77 5.61
C THR A 8 2.24 -13.75 4.08
N LEU A 9 3.45 -13.94 3.54
CA LEU A 9 3.68 -14.04 2.09
C LEU A 9 2.88 -15.18 1.44
N TYR A 10 2.59 -16.25 2.19
CA TYR A 10 1.81 -17.40 1.72
C TYR A 10 0.32 -17.11 1.53
N ASP A 11 -0.18 -16.00 2.08
CA ASP A 11 -1.60 -15.63 1.97
C ASP A 11 -1.92 -14.87 0.68
N LYS A 12 -0.93 -14.65 -0.20
CA LYS A 12 -1.04 -13.84 -1.41
C LYS A 12 -2.26 -14.19 -2.27
N ASP A 13 -2.43 -15.46 -2.60
CA ASP A 13 -3.50 -15.91 -3.50
C ASP A 13 -4.87 -15.64 -2.88
N LEU A 14 -5.03 -15.87 -1.57
CA LEU A 14 -6.27 -15.59 -0.85
C LEU A 14 -6.54 -14.09 -0.77
N ILE A 15 -5.55 -13.28 -0.39
CA ILE A 15 -5.75 -11.83 -0.27
C ILE A 15 -6.07 -11.22 -1.64
N THR A 16 -5.31 -11.59 -2.66
CA THR A 16 -5.49 -11.04 -4.01
C THR A 16 -6.76 -11.53 -4.69
N SER A 17 -7.30 -12.70 -4.32
CA SER A 17 -8.63 -13.12 -4.81
C SER A 17 -9.77 -12.20 -4.35
N TYR A 18 -9.55 -11.38 -3.31
CA TYR A 18 -10.50 -10.35 -2.89
C TYR A 18 -10.11 -8.97 -3.41
N THR A 19 -8.86 -8.55 -3.21
CA THR A 19 -8.43 -7.18 -3.56
C THR A 19 -8.45 -6.94 -5.06
N LEU A 20 -8.05 -7.93 -5.88
CA LEU A 20 -8.09 -7.79 -7.34
C LEU A 20 -9.49 -7.56 -7.87
N HIS A 21 -10.49 -8.21 -7.30
CA HIS A 21 -11.87 -8.16 -7.78
C HIS A 21 -12.72 -7.05 -7.15
N CYS A 22 -12.13 -6.22 -6.29
CA CYS A 22 -12.85 -5.12 -5.66
C CYS A 22 -12.68 -3.79 -6.43
N LYS A 23 -13.59 -2.85 -6.17
CA LYS A 23 -13.56 -1.49 -6.75
C LYS A 23 -12.66 -0.52 -6.00
N TYR A 24 -12.04 -0.95 -4.91
CA TYR A 24 -11.23 -0.09 -4.06
C TYR A 24 -9.81 0.02 -4.61
N ARG A 25 -9.26 1.23 -4.53
CA ARG A 25 -8.03 1.63 -5.21
C ARG A 25 -6.99 2.22 -4.26
N ASN A 26 -7.23 2.15 -2.95
CA ASN A 26 -6.30 2.72 -1.98
C ASN A 26 -5.05 1.85 -1.85
N CYS A 27 -3.90 2.49 -1.69
CA CYS A 27 -2.60 1.82 -1.73
C CYS A 27 -2.42 0.80 -0.60
N ASP A 28 -3.11 0.95 0.53
CA ASP A 28 -3.05 0.00 1.66
C ASP A 28 -3.55 -1.41 1.28
N LEU A 29 -4.29 -1.55 0.17
CA LEU A 29 -4.78 -2.86 -0.31
C LEU A 29 -3.79 -3.63 -1.18
N SER A 30 -2.68 -2.99 -1.56
CA SER A 30 -1.58 -3.69 -2.21
C SER A 30 -1.05 -4.79 -1.27
N PHE A 31 -0.94 -6.02 -1.77
CA PHE A 31 -0.42 -7.14 -0.96
C PHE A 31 1.01 -6.87 -0.46
N SER A 32 1.81 -6.17 -1.26
CA SER A 32 3.13 -5.69 -0.86
C SER A 32 3.03 -4.75 0.33
N ASN A 33 2.15 -3.76 0.31
CA ASN A 33 2.02 -2.83 1.43
C ASN A 33 1.52 -3.55 2.70
N LEU A 34 0.52 -4.42 2.56
CA LEU A 34 0.01 -5.20 3.69
C LEU A 34 1.10 -6.02 4.38
N CYS A 35 2.00 -6.64 3.61
CA CYS A 35 3.12 -7.42 4.16
C CYS A 35 4.27 -6.54 4.66
N SER A 36 4.72 -5.58 3.85
CA SER A 36 5.86 -4.70 4.15
C SER A 36 5.65 -3.86 5.40
N TRP A 37 4.42 -3.47 5.70
CA TRP A 37 4.10 -2.66 6.89
C TRP A 37 3.64 -3.51 8.10
N ARG A 38 3.65 -4.84 8.00
CA ARG A 38 3.20 -5.72 9.09
C ARG A 38 4.03 -5.57 10.37
N PHE A 39 5.33 -5.27 10.24
CA PHE A 39 6.21 -5.07 11.42
C PHE A 39 5.72 -3.92 12.31
N LEU A 40 5.15 -2.87 11.71
CA LEU A 40 4.67 -1.69 12.41
C LEU A 40 3.24 -1.88 12.94
N TYR A 41 2.37 -2.50 12.14
CA TYR A 41 0.94 -2.55 12.45
C TYR A 41 0.42 -3.87 13.00
N ASN A 42 1.28 -4.91 13.05
CA ASN A 42 0.92 -6.28 13.43
C ASN A 42 -0.33 -6.76 12.66
N THR A 43 -0.36 -6.52 11.35
CA THR A 43 -1.54 -6.75 10.50
C THR A 43 -1.96 -8.22 10.51
N LYS A 44 -3.23 -8.44 10.84
CA LYS A 44 -3.91 -9.73 10.79
C LYS A 44 -5.09 -9.68 9.83
N TYR A 45 -5.56 -10.85 9.40
CA TYR A 45 -6.74 -10.95 8.53
C TYR A 45 -7.66 -12.12 8.93
N ALA A 46 -8.91 -12.05 8.50
CA ALA A 46 -9.89 -13.13 8.57
C ALA A 46 -10.87 -13.04 7.39
N VAL A 47 -11.44 -14.18 7.00
CA VAL A 47 -12.58 -14.23 6.07
C VAL A 47 -13.84 -14.53 6.89
N ILE A 48 -14.82 -13.63 6.83
CA ILE A 48 -16.05 -13.67 7.62
C ILE A 48 -17.22 -13.44 6.67
N ASP A 49 -18.08 -14.44 6.49
CA ASP A 49 -19.32 -14.35 5.72
C ASP A 49 -19.17 -13.70 4.33
N GLY A 50 -18.11 -14.06 3.62
CA GLY A 50 -17.82 -13.54 2.27
C GLY A 50 -17.04 -12.22 2.24
N PHE A 51 -16.61 -11.70 3.39
CA PHE A 51 -15.74 -10.53 3.50
C PHE A 51 -14.34 -10.90 3.96
N LEU A 52 -13.34 -10.36 3.28
CA LEU A 52 -11.98 -10.24 3.78
C LEU A 52 -11.90 -9.02 4.72
N VAL A 53 -11.47 -9.25 5.95
CA VAL A 53 -11.32 -8.23 6.99
C VAL A 53 -9.87 -8.21 7.47
N PHE A 54 -9.30 -7.01 7.55
CA PHE A 54 -8.00 -6.80 8.19
C PHE A 54 -8.17 -6.13 9.55
N LYS A 55 -7.38 -6.56 10.52
CA LYS A 55 -7.28 -6.01 11.88
C LYS A 55 -5.83 -5.63 12.14
N PHE A 56 -5.61 -4.43 12.65
CA PHE A 56 -4.26 -3.90 12.87
C PHE A 56 -4.24 -2.87 14.01
N TRP A 57 -3.04 -2.51 14.45
CA TRP A 57 -2.82 -1.62 15.59
C TRP A 57 -1.99 -0.41 15.18
N LEU A 58 -2.57 0.77 15.35
CA LEU A 58 -1.84 2.03 15.22
C LEU A 58 -1.10 2.37 16.53
N SER A 59 -0.30 3.43 16.48
CA SER A 59 0.32 4.07 17.66
C SER A 59 -0.66 4.23 18.83
N ASN A 60 -0.12 4.04 20.04
CA ASN A 60 -0.87 3.99 21.31
C ASN A 60 -1.87 2.81 21.40
N ASN A 61 -1.53 1.67 20.79
CA ASN A 61 -2.34 0.44 20.82
C ASN A 61 -3.79 0.67 20.35
N ARG A 62 -3.93 1.51 19.31
CA ARG A 62 -5.21 1.89 18.72
C ARG A 62 -5.59 0.84 17.67
N MET A 63 -6.26 -0.20 18.17
CA MET A 63 -6.84 -1.23 17.33
C MET A 63 -7.83 -0.65 16.32
N SER A 64 -7.73 -1.09 15.08
CA SER A 64 -8.53 -0.64 13.95
C SER A 64 -8.75 -1.79 12.99
N TYR A 65 -9.82 -1.69 12.20
CA TYR A 65 -10.07 -2.54 11.05
C TYR A 65 -9.87 -1.73 9.78
N MET A 66 -9.54 -2.40 8.68
CA MET A 66 -9.69 -1.80 7.36
C MET A 66 -11.14 -1.95 6.90
N GLN A 67 -11.57 -1.14 5.94
CA GLN A 67 -12.84 -1.41 5.26
C GLN A 67 -12.88 -2.85 4.74
N PRO A 68 -13.99 -3.58 4.94
CA PRO A 68 -14.09 -4.96 4.51
C PRO A 68 -14.17 -5.04 2.98
N ILE A 69 -13.60 -6.10 2.42
CA ILE A 69 -13.58 -6.34 0.98
C ILE A 69 -14.36 -7.60 0.69
N GLY A 70 -15.33 -7.52 -0.22
CA GLY A 70 -16.16 -8.66 -0.58
C GLY A 70 -17.62 -8.29 -0.57
N SER A 71 -18.46 -9.28 -0.36
CA SER A 71 -19.92 -9.15 -0.45
C SER A 71 -20.60 -10.06 0.55
N GLY A 72 -21.69 -9.60 1.13
CA GLY A 72 -22.43 -10.32 2.16
C GLY A 72 -23.32 -9.36 2.95
N ASN A 73 -23.78 -9.81 4.12
CA ASN A 73 -24.56 -8.96 5.01
C ASN A 73 -23.63 -8.04 5.82
N LEU A 74 -23.48 -6.79 5.34
CA LEU A 74 -22.64 -5.80 6.00
C LEU A 74 -23.07 -5.52 7.45
N LYS A 75 -24.37 -5.58 7.75
CA LYS A 75 -24.86 -5.33 9.12
C LYS A 75 -24.37 -6.39 10.10
N GLU A 76 -24.52 -7.67 9.73
CA GLU A 76 -24.04 -8.79 10.54
C GLU A 76 -22.53 -8.74 10.74
N LEU A 77 -21.78 -8.41 9.67
CA LEU A 77 -20.34 -8.21 9.79
C LEU A 77 -20.00 -7.09 10.78
N LEU A 78 -20.68 -5.94 10.70
CA LEU A 78 -20.42 -4.83 11.63
C LEU A 78 -20.75 -5.21 13.08
N ASP A 79 -21.85 -5.92 13.32
CA ASP A 79 -22.20 -6.43 14.65
C ASP A 79 -21.09 -7.35 15.19
N ILE A 80 -20.54 -8.23 14.34
CA ILE A 80 -19.40 -9.11 14.67
C ILE A 80 -18.14 -8.30 15.01
N LEU A 81 -17.76 -7.31 14.20
CA LEU A 81 -16.53 -6.53 14.40
C LEU A 81 -16.64 -5.56 15.60
N ILE A 82 -17.83 -5.04 15.88
CA ILE A 82 -18.11 -4.22 17.06
C ILE A 82 -17.99 -5.08 18.33
N ALA A 83 -18.53 -6.31 18.30
CA ALA A 83 -18.38 -7.25 19.41
C ALA A 83 -16.91 -7.62 19.65
N ASP A 84 -16.14 -7.89 18.58
CA ASP A 84 -14.70 -8.19 18.68
C ASP A 84 -13.92 -7.00 19.29
N ALA A 85 -14.20 -5.77 18.84
CA ALA A 85 -13.60 -4.58 19.46
C ALA A 85 -13.95 -4.43 20.94
N SER A 86 -15.21 -4.69 21.30
CA SER A 86 -15.64 -4.63 22.70
C SER A 86 -14.97 -5.71 23.56
N MET A 87 -14.76 -6.92 23.05
CA MET A 87 -14.05 -8.00 23.75
C MET A 87 -12.59 -7.64 24.03
N GLU A 88 -11.98 -6.86 23.15
CA GLU A 88 -10.61 -6.33 23.29
C GLU A 88 -10.53 -5.08 24.18
N GLY A 89 -11.67 -4.62 24.71
CA GLY A 89 -11.75 -3.38 25.48
C GLY A 89 -11.45 -2.12 24.66
N LYS A 90 -11.72 -2.16 23.35
CA LYS A 90 -11.45 -1.07 22.39
C LYS A 90 -12.73 -0.53 21.78
N HIS A 91 -12.67 0.71 21.30
CA HIS A 91 -13.71 1.25 20.43
C HIS A 91 -13.57 0.68 19.02
N PHE A 92 -14.70 0.37 18.38
CA PHE A 92 -14.72 0.04 16.96
C PHE A 92 -14.19 1.23 16.15
N ARG A 93 -13.21 0.97 15.28
CA ARG A 93 -12.61 1.95 14.38
C ARG A 93 -12.34 1.29 13.04
N MET A 94 -12.67 1.98 11.96
CA MET A 94 -12.40 1.54 10.59
C MET A 94 -11.57 2.61 9.85
N LEU A 95 -10.54 2.20 9.12
CA LEU A 95 -9.74 3.06 8.23
C LEU A 95 -9.87 2.63 6.77
N GLY A 96 -9.38 3.46 5.85
CA GLY A 96 -9.50 3.24 4.41
C GLY A 96 -10.93 3.37 3.88
N VAL A 97 -11.84 3.97 4.67
CA VAL A 97 -13.26 4.12 4.30
C VAL A 97 -13.39 5.10 3.13
N CYS A 98 -13.65 4.58 1.94
CA CYS A 98 -13.94 5.40 0.77
C CYS A 98 -15.37 5.97 0.82
N PRO A 99 -15.72 6.98 0.00
CA PRO A 99 -17.05 7.60 0.02
C PRO A 99 -18.21 6.60 -0.16
N ASP A 100 -18.00 5.57 -0.99
CA ASP A 100 -19.01 4.52 -1.21
C ASP A 100 -19.24 3.67 0.05
N MET A 101 -18.16 3.18 0.69
CA MET A 101 -18.26 2.45 1.95
C MET A 101 -18.84 3.32 3.06
N LYS A 102 -18.47 4.61 3.14
CA LYS A 102 -19.07 5.56 4.07
C LYS A 102 -20.59 5.59 3.95
N ASN A 103 -21.12 5.74 2.74
CA ASN A 103 -22.57 5.76 2.50
C ASN A 103 -23.23 4.43 2.93
N GLN A 104 -22.60 3.29 2.66
CA GLN A 104 -23.11 1.99 3.11
C GLN A 104 -23.13 1.87 4.64
N LEU A 105 -22.08 2.34 5.31
CA LEU A 105 -21.99 2.35 6.78
C LEU A 105 -23.07 3.26 7.41
N GLU A 106 -23.26 4.47 6.89
CA GLU A 106 -24.30 5.40 7.37
C GLU A 106 -25.71 4.82 7.20
N ASN A 107 -26.00 4.15 6.08
CA ASN A 107 -27.29 3.49 5.86
C ASN A 107 -27.49 2.26 6.77
N THR A 108 -26.42 1.54 7.08
CA THR A 108 -26.48 0.31 7.87
C THR A 108 -26.58 0.59 9.38
N LEU A 109 -25.86 1.61 9.86
CA LEU A 109 -25.80 2.03 11.25
C LEU A 109 -26.02 3.55 11.38
N PRO A 110 -27.25 4.03 11.12
CA PRO A 110 -27.56 5.46 11.13
C PRO A 110 -27.25 6.08 12.49
N ASP A 111 -26.53 7.21 12.47
CA ASP A 111 -26.13 8.00 13.64
C ASP A 111 -25.29 7.25 14.69
N LYS A 112 -24.66 6.11 14.34
CA LYS A 112 -23.81 5.34 15.26
C LYS A 112 -22.30 5.55 15.06
N LEU A 113 -21.89 6.14 13.94
CA LEU A 113 -20.49 6.28 13.56
C LEU A 113 -20.13 7.75 13.35
N THR A 114 -18.91 8.11 13.73
CA THR A 114 -18.31 9.42 13.40
C THR A 114 -17.27 9.24 12.31
N PHE A 115 -17.39 10.02 11.24
CA PHE A 115 -16.43 10.01 10.13
C PHE A 115 -15.48 11.20 10.22
N THR A 116 -14.18 10.92 10.08
CA THR A 116 -13.14 11.96 10.04
C THR A 116 -12.29 11.78 8.79
N TYR A 117 -11.85 12.89 8.21
CA TYR A 117 -11.02 12.91 7.01
C TYR A 117 -9.74 13.68 7.28
N LYS A 118 -8.62 13.14 6.78
CA LYS A 118 -7.31 13.79 6.81
C LYS A 118 -6.70 13.76 5.42
N ARG A 119 -6.36 14.95 4.89
CA ARG A 119 -5.83 15.10 3.53
C ARG A 119 -4.49 14.42 3.33
N ASP A 120 -3.67 14.36 4.37
CA ASP A 120 -2.31 13.80 4.32
C ASP A 120 -2.30 12.29 4.02
N TYR A 121 -3.41 11.59 4.27
CA TYR A 121 -3.59 10.16 3.99
C TYR A 121 -4.36 9.89 2.69
N SER A 122 -4.50 10.88 1.81
CA SER A 122 -5.21 10.69 0.54
C SER A 122 -4.26 10.25 -0.56
N ASP A 123 -4.62 9.17 -1.25
CA ASP A 123 -3.89 8.67 -2.41
C ASP A 123 -4.03 9.58 -3.63
N TYR A 124 -2.94 9.68 -4.40
CA TYR A 124 -2.93 10.33 -5.70
C TYR A 124 -3.10 9.28 -6.80
N ILE A 125 -4.24 9.32 -7.49
CA ILE A 125 -4.55 8.41 -8.59
C ILE A 125 -4.35 9.14 -9.92
N TYR A 126 -3.55 8.56 -10.80
CA TYR A 126 -3.23 9.08 -12.13
C TYR A 126 -3.69 8.10 -13.21
N LEU A 127 -3.99 8.63 -14.40
CA LEU A 127 -4.14 7.79 -15.59
C LEU A 127 -2.76 7.25 -15.99
N ARG A 128 -2.68 5.95 -16.28
CA ARG A 128 -1.45 5.31 -16.73
C ARG A 128 -0.94 5.98 -18.01
N GLU A 129 -1.83 6.26 -18.96
CA GLU A 129 -1.51 6.87 -20.25
C GLU A 129 -0.88 8.25 -20.08
N ASP A 130 -1.34 9.01 -19.09
CA ASP A 130 -0.79 10.33 -18.77
C ASP A 130 0.67 10.23 -18.32
N LEU A 131 0.97 9.31 -17.39
CA LEU A 131 2.33 9.13 -16.87
C LEU A 131 3.27 8.47 -17.89
N ALA A 132 2.75 7.55 -18.72
CA ALA A 132 3.54 6.84 -19.72
C ALA A 132 3.85 7.70 -20.95
N THR A 133 2.89 8.53 -21.40
CA THR A 133 3.04 9.30 -22.65
C THR A 133 3.42 10.76 -22.41
N LEU A 134 3.06 11.30 -21.25
CA LEU A 134 3.30 12.69 -20.86
C LEU A 134 2.85 13.66 -21.95
N LYS A 135 1.70 13.45 -22.61
CA LYS A 135 1.25 14.27 -23.77
C LYS A 135 0.59 15.60 -23.36
N GLY A 136 0.71 16.62 -24.20
CA GLY A 136 0.04 17.92 -24.01
C GLY A 136 0.83 18.95 -23.19
N LYS A 137 0.29 20.18 -23.10
CA LYS A 137 0.99 21.35 -22.51
C LYS A 137 1.30 21.17 -21.03
N LYS A 138 0.38 20.56 -20.27
CA LYS A 138 0.52 20.29 -18.83
C LYS A 138 1.79 19.50 -18.49
N TYR A 139 2.16 18.52 -19.32
CA TYR A 139 3.33 17.66 -19.09
C TYR A 139 4.61 18.14 -19.80
N GLN A 140 4.61 19.32 -20.45
CA GLN A 140 5.81 19.88 -21.08
C GLN A 140 7.00 20.00 -20.11
N PRO A 141 6.84 20.46 -18.86
CA PRO A 141 7.96 20.49 -17.91
C PRO A 141 8.54 19.10 -17.61
N LYS A 142 7.70 18.06 -17.54
CA LYS A 142 8.14 16.67 -17.30
C LYS A 142 8.93 16.12 -18.48
N ARG A 143 8.48 16.38 -19.71
CA ARG A 143 9.24 16.05 -20.93
C ARG A 143 10.58 16.78 -20.98
N ASN A 144 10.63 18.04 -20.53
CA ASN A 144 11.88 18.80 -20.47
C ASN A 144 12.90 18.15 -19.51
N HIS A 145 12.47 17.66 -18.35
CA HIS A 145 13.35 16.92 -17.43
C HIS A 145 13.92 15.64 -18.06
N ILE A 146 13.06 14.85 -18.73
CA ILE A 146 13.48 13.62 -19.42
C ILE A 146 14.48 13.95 -20.54
N ASN A 147 14.20 14.95 -21.36
CA ASN A 147 15.09 15.35 -22.46
C ASN A 147 16.45 15.84 -21.94
N ARG A 148 16.46 16.60 -20.84
CA ARG A 148 17.70 17.02 -20.19
C ARG A 148 18.49 15.82 -19.67
N PHE A 149 17.83 14.92 -18.95
CA PHE A 149 18.47 13.70 -18.43
C PHE A 149 19.09 12.86 -19.55
N LYS A 150 18.34 12.60 -20.64
CA LYS A 150 18.83 11.85 -21.80
C LYS A 150 20.01 12.53 -22.52
N LYS A 151 20.14 13.85 -22.43
CA LYS A 151 21.24 14.61 -23.03
C LYS A 151 22.49 14.60 -22.15
N GLU A 152 22.32 14.63 -20.83
CA GLU A 152 23.41 14.78 -19.86
C GLU A 152 24.06 13.45 -19.46
N TYR A 153 23.32 12.34 -19.53
CA TYR A 153 23.78 11.05 -19.00
C TYR A 153 23.69 9.93 -20.05
N ALA A 154 24.73 9.09 -20.11
CA ALA A 154 24.58 7.75 -20.66
C ALA A 154 23.75 6.95 -19.65
N TYR A 155 22.59 6.42 -20.06
CA TYR A 155 21.66 5.78 -19.12
C TYR A 155 21.21 4.41 -19.59
N LYS A 156 20.86 3.57 -18.61
CA LYS A 156 20.28 2.24 -18.83
C LYS A 156 19.12 2.05 -17.86
N TYR A 157 17.93 1.79 -18.39
CA TYR A 157 16.78 1.38 -17.60
C TYR A 157 16.54 -0.11 -17.81
N MET A 158 16.39 -0.87 -16.74
CA MET A 158 16.15 -2.31 -16.78
C MET A 158 15.07 -2.70 -15.77
N PRO A 159 14.36 -3.82 -15.99
CA PRO A 159 13.56 -4.44 -14.94
C PRO A 159 14.43 -4.78 -13.73
N ILE A 160 13.87 -4.70 -12.53
CA ILE A 160 14.48 -5.27 -11.34
C ILE A 160 14.40 -6.80 -11.45
N THR A 161 15.54 -7.46 -11.33
CA THR A 161 15.72 -8.91 -11.25
C THR A 161 16.45 -9.27 -9.95
N PRO A 162 16.49 -10.55 -9.54
CA PRO A 162 17.27 -10.98 -8.37
C PRO A 162 18.72 -10.47 -8.36
N ASP A 163 19.37 -10.43 -9.52
CA ASP A 163 20.75 -9.94 -9.66
C ASP A 163 20.92 -8.45 -9.35
N THR A 164 19.86 -7.65 -9.49
CA THR A 164 19.87 -6.20 -9.28
C THR A 164 19.30 -5.77 -7.92
N ILE A 165 18.79 -6.70 -7.10
CA ILE A 165 18.24 -6.37 -5.78
C ILE A 165 19.30 -5.74 -4.88
N GLN A 166 20.53 -6.24 -4.92
CA GLN A 166 21.63 -5.69 -4.12
C GLN A 166 21.94 -4.24 -4.50
N ASP A 167 21.86 -3.90 -5.79
CA ASP A 167 22.06 -2.54 -6.28
C ASP A 167 20.97 -1.59 -5.75
N CYS A 168 19.71 -2.03 -5.70
CA CYS A 168 18.61 -1.26 -5.09
C CYS A 168 18.85 -1.03 -3.58
N LEU A 169 19.24 -2.09 -2.84
CA LEU A 169 19.49 -2.02 -1.40
C LEU A 169 20.66 -1.08 -1.07
N LEU A 170 21.71 -1.08 -1.89
CA LEU A 170 22.84 -0.16 -1.72
C LEU A 170 22.41 1.29 -1.96
N LEU A 171 21.62 1.55 -3.01
CA LEU A 171 21.10 2.90 -3.27
C LEU A 171 20.23 3.40 -2.11
N GLU A 172 19.35 2.54 -1.58
CA GLU A 172 18.51 2.86 -0.44
C GLU A 172 19.36 3.20 0.80
N ALA A 173 20.39 2.41 1.09
CA ALA A 173 21.29 2.68 2.22
C ALA A 173 22.06 4.01 2.05
N GLU A 174 22.49 4.34 0.83
CA GLU A 174 23.12 5.64 0.53
C GLU A 174 22.13 6.80 0.71
N TRP A 175 20.89 6.62 0.26
CA TRP A 175 19.84 7.62 0.39
C TRP A 175 19.48 7.90 1.86
N GLN A 176 19.39 6.85 2.67
CA GLN A 176 19.17 6.96 4.11
C GLN A 176 20.31 7.75 4.76
N LYS A 177 21.56 7.34 4.53
CA LYS A 177 22.74 8.01 5.11
C LYS A 177 22.81 9.50 4.75
N ALA A 178 22.45 9.86 3.52
CA ALA A 178 22.43 11.25 3.08
C ALA A 178 21.32 12.09 3.74
N ASN A 179 20.29 11.45 4.29
CA ASN A 179 19.12 12.10 4.86
C ASN A 179 18.93 11.86 6.37
N GLU A 180 19.85 11.16 7.04
CA GLU A 180 19.83 10.88 8.49
C GLU A 180 19.51 12.12 9.37
N GLN A 181 20.04 13.30 9.01
CA GLN A 181 19.82 14.53 9.79
C GLN A 181 18.45 15.21 9.52
N ARG A 182 17.72 14.77 8.50
CA ARG A 182 16.43 15.35 8.08
C ARG A 182 15.25 14.44 8.40
N GLN A 183 15.52 13.21 8.83
CA GLN A 183 14.52 12.15 8.91
C GLN A 183 14.18 11.83 10.37
N GLY A 184 12.88 11.74 10.67
CA GLY A 184 12.33 11.27 11.94
C GLY A 184 12.00 9.78 11.89
N GLU A 185 11.24 9.28 12.88
CA GLU A 185 10.87 7.85 13.01
C GLU A 185 10.23 7.28 11.74
N ASP A 186 9.37 8.04 11.04
CA ASP A 186 8.66 7.58 9.83
C ASP A 186 9.58 7.10 8.70
N ALA A 187 10.79 7.68 8.57
CA ALA A 187 11.72 7.28 7.51
C ALA A 187 12.45 5.95 7.81
N SER A 188 12.62 5.62 9.10
CA SER A 188 13.14 4.33 9.53
C SER A 188 12.12 3.22 9.26
N ASP A 189 10.83 3.52 9.44
CA ASP A 189 9.75 2.59 9.13
C ASP A 189 9.62 2.37 7.61
N GLU A 190 9.69 3.44 6.81
CA GLU A 190 9.72 3.33 5.34
C GLU A 190 10.90 2.46 4.87
N ASN A 191 12.09 2.65 5.44
CA ASN A 191 13.26 1.86 5.10
C ASN A 191 13.04 0.36 5.36
N GLN A 192 12.48 0.00 6.52
CA GLN A 192 12.17 -1.39 6.84
C GLN A 192 11.16 -1.99 5.86
N ALA A 193 10.14 -1.22 5.47
CA ALA A 193 9.16 -1.64 4.48
C ALA A 193 9.79 -1.86 3.09
N VAL A 194 10.70 -0.97 2.67
CA VAL A 194 11.46 -1.07 1.41
C VAL A 194 12.39 -2.27 1.40
N VAL A 195 13.18 -2.45 2.47
CA VAL A 195 14.11 -3.58 2.61
C VAL A 195 13.35 -4.90 2.59
N PHE A 196 12.21 -4.99 3.29
CA PHE A 196 11.33 -6.17 3.23
C PHE A 196 10.83 -6.44 1.81
N ALA A 197 10.32 -5.40 1.13
CA ALA A 197 9.81 -5.52 -0.23
C ALA A 197 10.87 -6.02 -1.23
N LEU A 198 12.07 -5.44 -1.17
CA LEU A 198 13.20 -5.84 -2.02
C LEU A 198 13.70 -7.25 -1.69
N SER A 199 13.73 -7.62 -0.40
CA SER A 199 14.18 -8.96 0.03
C SER A 199 13.20 -10.08 -0.36
N HIS A 200 11.91 -9.77 -0.52
CA HIS A 200 10.85 -10.71 -0.88
C HIS A 200 10.20 -10.36 -2.24
N PHE A 201 10.96 -9.76 -3.14
CA PHE A 201 10.45 -9.15 -4.37
C PHE A 201 9.60 -10.10 -5.24
N GLU A 202 10.13 -11.29 -5.51
CA GLU A 202 9.44 -12.31 -6.32
C GLU A 202 8.26 -12.94 -5.58
N GLU A 203 8.41 -13.24 -4.28
CA GLU A 203 7.36 -13.82 -3.45
C GLU A 203 6.13 -12.90 -3.39
N LEU A 204 6.36 -11.59 -3.20
CA LEU A 204 5.33 -10.56 -3.22
C LEU A 204 4.71 -10.37 -4.62
N GLY A 205 5.41 -10.78 -5.68
CA GLY A 205 5.00 -10.55 -7.07
C GLY A 205 5.14 -9.11 -7.50
N LEU A 206 6.13 -8.40 -6.93
CA LEU A 206 6.46 -7.05 -7.32
C LEU A 206 7.02 -7.03 -8.74
N THR A 207 6.77 -5.93 -9.44
CA THR A 207 7.55 -5.58 -10.63
C THR A 207 8.08 -4.16 -10.48
N GLY A 208 9.21 -3.88 -11.09
CA GLY A 208 9.90 -2.62 -10.91
C GLY A 208 11.00 -2.41 -11.95
N GLY A 209 11.63 -1.24 -11.87
CA GLY A 209 12.77 -0.92 -12.72
C GLY A 209 13.86 -0.18 -11.98
N ILE A 210 15.08 -0.39 -12.43
CA ILE A 210 16.30 0.24 -11.96
C ILE A 210 16.89 1.09 -13.08
N LEU A 211 17.39 2.27 -12.72
CA LEU A 211 17.97 3.25 -13.63
C LEU A 211 19.43 3.46 -13.27
N TYR A 212 20.32 3.21 -14.23
CA TYR A 212 21.73 3.55 -14.16
C TYR A 212 22.01 4.82 -14.95
N ALA A 213 22.89 5.68 -14.43
CA ALA A 213 23.44 6.85 -15.10
C ALA A 213 24.97 6.82 -14.99
N ASN A 214 25.67 6.82 -16.12
CA ASN A 214 27.13 6.67 -16.21
C ASN A 214 27.62 5.45 -15.42
N ASP A 215 27.00 4.30 -15.66
CA ASP A 215 27.29 2.99 -15.03
C ASP A 215 27.14 2.93 -13.50
N LYS A 216 26.46 3.91 -12.90
CA LYS A 216 26.10 3.92 -11.48
C LYS A 216 24.60 3.88 -11.31
N VAL A 217 24.13 3.15 -10.29
CA VAL A 217 22.71 3.15 -9.90
C VAL A 217 22.32 4.58 -9.53
N ALA A 218 21.24 5.07 -10.13
CA ALA A 218 20.75 6.43 -9.95
C ALA A 218 19.34 6.48 -9.34
N ALA A 219 18.50 5.49 -9.63
CA ALA A 219 17.17 5.36 -9.07
C ALA A 219 16.65 3.93 -9.21
N PHE A 220 15.69 3.54 -8.37
CA PHE A 220 14.83 2.39 -8.60
C PHE A 220 13.38 2.74 -8.25
N THR A 221 12.45 1.92 -8.72
CA THR A 221 11.02 1.98 -8.36
C THR A 221 10.43 0.58 -8.50
N TYR A 222 9.42 0.27 -7.71
CA TYR A 222 8.69 -0.99 -7.79
C TYR A 222 7.23 -0.78 -7.43
N GLY A 223 6.42 -1.80 -7.62
CA GLY A 223 5.01 -1.77 -7.26
C GLY A 223 4.30 -3.06 -7.63
N MET A 224 2.98 -3.07 -7.48
CA MET A 224 2.14 -4.18 -7.92
C MET A 224 0.68 -3.75 -8.11
N PRO A 225 -0.18 -4.58 -8.74
CA PRO A 225 -1.61 -4.32 -8.80
C PRO A 225 -2.25 -4.19 -7.41
N ILE A 226 -3.08 -3.17 -7.24
CA ILE A 226 -3.98 -3.00 -6.08
C ILE A 226 -5.29 -3.73 -6.37
N ASN A 227 -5.85 -3.50 -7.56
CA ASN A 227 -7.00 -4.21 -8.10
C ASN A 227 -6.82 -4.48 -9.61
N GLN A 228 -7.88 -4.93 -10.33
CA GLN A 228 -7.82 -5.18 -11.79
C GLN A 228 -7.40 -3.97 -12.65
N ASP A 229 -7.67 -2.74 -12.20
CA ASP A 229 -7.50 -1.52 -13.02
C ASP A 229 -6.56 -0.46 -12.41
N THR A 230 -5.97 -0.75 -11.26
CA THR A 230 -5.12 0.17 -10.51
C THR A 230 -3.82 -0.51 -10.11
N TYR A 231 -2.70 0.12 -10.46
CA TYR A 231 -1.36 -0.32 -10.10
C TYR A 231 -0.76 0.65 -9.07
N GLY A 232 -0.33 0.13 -7.93
CA GLY A 232 0.37 0.91 -6.89
C GLY A 232 1.86 0.92 -7.18
N ILE A 233 2.46 2.11 -7.11
CA ILE A 233 3.91 2.37 -7.20
C ILE A 233 4.36 2.88 -5.84
#